data_AF-A0A367GMR5-F1
#
_entry.id   AF-A0A367GMR5-F1
#
_cell.length_a   1.000
_cell.length_b   1.000
_cell.length_c   1.000
_cell.angle_alpha   90.00
_cell.angle_beta   90.00
_cell.angle_gamma   90.00
#
_symmetry.space_group_name_H-M   'P 1'
#
loop_
_entity.id
_entity.type
_entity.pdbx_description
1 polymer ?
#
loop_
_entity_poly.entity_id
_entity_poly.type
_entity_poly.pdbx_seq_one_letter_code
_entity_poly.pdbx_strand_id
1 'polypeptide(L)' 'MKSYWKRFSLYDKGITIFFMINLFLDVINQKVLHSSIPSEIVGYLFWLSLGLVLGFKLCKYEYSRTLRKYSELKP' A
#
# COMPACT_ATOMS: atom_id res chain seq x y z
N MET A 1 -11.72 3.70 19.62
CA MET A 1 -10.84 2.78 18.86
C MET A 1 -11.47 2.17 17.60
N LYS A 2 -12.67 1.56 17.64
CA LYS A 2 -13.26 0.83 16.48
C LYS A 2 -13.31 1.61 15.15
N SER A 3 -13.57 2.93 15.18
CA SER A 3 -13.69 3.74 13.95
C SER A 3 -12.34 3.98 13.22
N TYR A 4 -11.23 4.14 13.96
CA TYR A 4 -9.92 4.38 13.35
C TYR A 4 -9.39 3.12 12.66
N TRP A 5 -9.59 1.95 13.27
CA TRP A 5 -9.27 0.65 12.66
C TRP A 5 -10.03 0.40 11.35
N LYS A 6 -11.29 0.85 11.26
CA LYS A 6 -12.10 0.74 10.04
C LYS A 6 -11.54 1.62 8.91
N ARG A 7 -11.08 2.84 9.22
CA ARG A 7 -10.39 3.72 8.27
C ARG A 7 -9.06 3.13 7.82
N PHE A 8 -8.24 2.62 8.75
CA PHE A 8 -6.99 1.94 8.43
C PHE A 8 -7.19 0.76 7.47
N SER A 9 -8.21 -0.06 7.70
CA SER A 9 -8.52 -1.18 6.79
C SER A 9 -8.92 -0.72 5.39
N LEU A 10 -9.57 0.44 5.27
CA LEU A 10 -10.00 0.99 3.98
C LEU A 10 -8.81 1.52 3.18
N TYR A 11 -7.87 2.21 3.84
CA TYR A 11 -6.59 2.61 3.23
C TYR A 11 -5.74 1.40 2.83
N ASP A 12 -5.65 0.37 3.67
CA ASP A 12 -4.93 -0.89 3.38
C ASP A 12 -5.43 -1.52 2.07
N LYS A 13 -6.76 -1.61 1.92
CA LYS A 13 -7.40 -2.12 0.71
C LYS A 13 -7.12 -1.23 -0.51
N GLY A 14 -7.24 0.09 -0.37
CA GLY A 14 -6.98 1.03 -1.46
C GLY A 14 -5.53 0.94 -1.97
N ILE A 15 -4.56 0.96 -1.06
CA ILE A 15 -3.13 0.83 -1.39
C ILE A 15 -2.84 -0.52 -2.02
N THR A 16 -3.45 -1.61 -1.52
CA THR A 16 -3.27 -2.95 -2.09
C THR A 16 -3.87 -3.06 -3.50
N ILE A 17 -5.05 -2.50 -3.75
CA ILE A 17 -5.66 -2.46 -5.09
C ILE A 17 -4.79 -1.63 -6.04
N PHE A 18 -4.31 -0.47 -5.59
CA PHE A 18 -3.39 0.36 -6.37
C PHE A 18 -2.10 -0.38 -6.73
N PHE A 19 -1.53 -1.13 -5.79
CA PHE A 19 -0.36 -1.98 -6.05
C PHE A 19 -0.66 -3.09 -7.05
N MET A 20 -1.80 -3.79 -6.92
CA MET A 20 -2.20 -4.83 -7.87
C MET A 20 -2.34 -4.29 -9.29
N ILE A 21 -2.93 -3.10 -9.46
CA ILE A 21 -3.04 -2.46 -10.78
C ILE A 21 -1.64 -2.16 -11.34
N ASN A 22 -0.75 -1.59 -10.53
CA ASN A 22 0.62 -1.27 -10.95
C ASN A 22 1.45 -2.53 -11.28
N LEU A 23 1.17 -3.66 -10.64
CA LEU A 23 1.85 -4.92 -10.90
C LEU A 23 1.57 -5.46 -12.31
N PHE A 24 0.36 -5.21 -12.83
CA PHE A 24 -0.03 -5.59 -14.19
C PHE A 24 0.10 -4.45 -15.20
N LEU A 25 0.50 -3.26 -14.76
CA LEU A 25 0.54 -2.06 -15.61
C LEU A 25 1.52 -2.23 -16.78
N ASP A 26 2.63 -2.93 -16.60
CA ASP A 26 3.59 -3.20 -17.68
C ASP A 26 2.97 -4.09 -18.78
N VAL A 27 2.29 -5.17 -18.38
CA VAL A 27 1.59 -6.08 -19.30
C VAL A 27 0.46 -5.36 -20.04
N ILE A 28 -0.31 -4.53 -19.32
CA ILE A 28 -1.38 -3.72 -19.91
C ILE A 28 -0.79 -2.70 -20.89
N ASN A 29 0.31 -2.04 -20.51
CA ASN A 29 0.97 -1.05 -21.36
C ASN A 29 1.48 -1.66 -22.67
N GLN A 30 2.09 -2.84 -22.60
CA GLN A 30 2.57 -3.56 -23.79
C GLN A 30 1.44 -4.08 -24.67
N LYS A 31 0.37 -4.64 -24.09
CA LYS A 31 -0.72 -5.28 -24.87
C LYS A 31 -1.83 -4.34 -25.32
N VAL A 32 -2.12 -3.28 -24.57
CA VAL A 32 -3.29 -2.41 -24.79
C VAL A 32 -2.87 -1.02 -25.24
N LEU A 33 -1.82 -0.46 -24.64
CA LEU A 33 -1.36 0.90 -24.93
C LEU A 33 -0.24 0.94 -25.98
N HIS A 34 0.13 -0.21 -26.56
CA HIS A 34 1.21 -0.31 -27.55
C HIS A 34 2.51 0.38 -27.10
N SER A 35 2.84 0.28 -25.79
CA SER A 35 4.01 0.94 -25.17
C SER A 35 3.97 2.47 -25.20
N SER A 36 2.78 3.08 -25.17
CA SER A 36 2.62 4.55 -25.10
C SER A 36 3.24 5.17 -23.83
N ILE A 37 3.32 4.39 -22.74
CA ILE A 37 3.97 4.83 -21.51
C ILE A 37 5.42 4.30 -21.50
N PRO A 38 6.43 5.16 -21.30
CA PRO A 38 7.82 4.73 -21.11
C PRO A 38 7.94 3.72 -19.97
N SER A 39 8.72 2.66 -20.20
CA SER A 39 8.95 1.58 -19.22
C SER A 39 9.54 2.10 -17.90
N GLU A 40 10.33 3.17 -17.96
CA GLU A 40 10.88 3.87 -16.80
C GLU A 40 9.77 4.41 -15.88
N ILE A 41 8.71 5.00 -16.44
CA ILE A 41 7.57 5.54 -15.69
C ILE A 41 6.79 4.40 -15.02
N VAL A 42 6.59 3.30 -15.75
CA VAL A 42 5.95 2.10 -15.20
C VAL A 42 6.77 1.54 -14.03
N GLY A 43 8.10 1.51 -14.17
CA GLY A 43 9.02 1.14 -13.10
C GLY A 43 8.91 2.05 -11.88
N TYR A 44 8.89 3.37 -12.06
CA TYR A 44 8.72 4.32 -10.96
C TYR A 44 7.38 4.15 -10.23
N LEU A 45 6.29 3.93 -10.97
CA LEU A 45 4.97 3.65 -10.40
C LEU A 45 4.94 2.34 -9.61
N PHE A 46 5.61 1.30 -10.11
CA PHE A 46 5.78 0.05 -9.38
C PHE A 46 6.53 0.27 -8.05
N TRP A 47 7.69 0.93 -8.08
CA TRP A 47 8.47 1.20 -6.87
C TRP A 47 7.73 2.09 -5.86
N LEU A 48 7.02 3.11 -6.36
CA LEU A 48 6.18 3.98 -5.53
C LEU A 48 5.08 3.18 -4.81
N SER A 49 4.35 2.35 -5.57
CA SER A 49 3.26 1.55 -5.02
C SER A 49 3.76 0.48 -4.04
N LEU A 50 4.91 -0.15 -4.32
CA LEU A 50 5.58 -1.07 -3.41
C LEU A 50 5.99 -0.37 -2.10
N GLY A 51 6.61 0.81 -2.21
CA GLY A 51 6.99 1.63 -1.07
C GLY A 51 5.80 2.02 -0.20
N LEU A 52 4.66 2.38 -0.81
CA LEU A 52 3.42 2.68 -0.08
C LEU A 52 2.88 1.47 0.67
N VAL A 53 2.85 0.28 0.06
CA VAL A 53 2.39 -0.96 0.73
C VAL A 53 3.28 -1.28 1.93
N LEU A 54 4.60 -1.28 1.73
CA LEU A 54 5.56 -1.63 2.78
C LEU A 54 5.54 -0.58 3.91
N GLY A 55 5.55 0.70 3.56
CA GLY A 55 5.45 1.80 4.51
C GLY A 55 4.16 1.75 5.34
N PHE A 56 3.03 1.51 4.68
CA PHE A 56 1.74 1.39 5.38
C PHE A 56 1.71 0.18 6.33
N LYS A 57 2.24 -0.97 5.92
CA LYS A 57 2.37 -2.15 6.79
C LYS A 57 3.28 -1.88 7.99
N LEU A 58 4.39 -1.18 7.78
CA LEU A 58 5.30 -0.76 8.85
C LEU A 58 4.60 0.16 9.86
N CYS A 59 3.89 1.19 9.38
CA CYS A 59 3.11 2.09 10.23
C CYS A 59 2.05 1.34 11.04
N LYS A 60 1.32 0.40 10.41
CA LYS A 60 0.32 -0.44 11.06
C LYS A 60 0.94 -1.32 12.15
N TYR A 61 2.12 -1.87 11.89
CA TYR A 61 2.88 -2.67 12.85
C TYR A 61 3.30 -1.84 14.07
N GLU A 62 3.94 -0.68 13.87
CA GLU A 62 4.37 0.20 14.97
C GLU A 62 3.19 0.74 15.78
N TYR A 63 2.08 1.09 15.11
CA TYR A 63 0.84 1.50 15.81
C TYR A 63 0.30 0.37 16.70
N SER A 64 0.24 -0.86 16.18
CA SER A 64 -0.23 -2.02 16.93
C SER A 64 0.70 -2.36 18.11
N ARG A 65 2.02 -2.28 17.89
CA ARG A 65 3.04 -2.49 18.92
C ARG A 65 2.90 -1.48 20.06
N THR A 66 2.70 -0.20 19.71
CA THR A 66 2.50 0.88 20.68
C THR A 66 1.21 0.69 21.45
N LEU A 67 0.10 0.36 20.78
CA LEU A 67 -1.19 0.11 21.42
C LEU A 67 -1.10 -1.00 22.47
N ARG A 68 -0.40 -2.10 22.14
CA ARG A 68 -0.18 -3.23 23.05
C ARG A 68 0.58 -2.81 24.31
N LYS A 69 1.65 -2.03 24.16
CA LYS A 69 2.39 -1.48 25.32
C LYS A 69 1.50 -0.61 26.19
N TYR A 70 0.67 0.25 25.59
CA TYR A 70 -0.27 1.09 26.34
C TYR A 70 -1.34 0.28 27.09
N SER A 71 -1.82 -0.84 26.54
CA SER A 71 -2.76 -1.72 27.26
C SER A 71 -2.11 -2.50 28.40
N GLU A 72 -0.82 -2.81 28.30
CA GLU A 72 -0.05 -3.48 29.37
C GLU A 72 0.33 -2.51 30.52
N LEU A 73 0.36 -1.20 30.26
CA LEU A 73 0.69 -0.14 31.22
C LEU A 73 -0.51 0.47 31.96
N LYS A 74 -1.74 0.10 31.58
CA LYS A 74 -2.96 0.60 32.22
C LYS A 74 -3.38 -0.41 33.30
N PRO A 75 -3.32 -0.05 34.60
CA PRO A 75 -3.73 -0.94 35.70
C PRO A 75 -5.23 -1.26 35.65
#